data_AF-A0A521BMQ2-F1
#
_entry.id   AF-A0A521BMQ2-F1
#
_cell.length_a   1.000
_cell.length_b   1.000
_cell.length_c   1.000
_cell.angle_alpha   90.00
_cell.angle_beta   90.00
_cell.angle_gamma   90.00
#
_symmetry.space_group_name_H-M   'P 1'
#
loop_
_entity.id
_entity.type
_entity.pdbx_description
1 polymer ?
#
loop_
_entity_poly.entity_id
_entity_poly.type
_entity_poly.pdbx_seq_one_letter_code
_entity_poly.pdbx_strand_id
1 'polypeptide(L)'
;MIEIHPNLYVGDQTDFERNVRNQQGWSIVHACKEPYHREAVGYSGRGAPKHHPEYLIAKRGHRLMLNLIDPENPAYIPKEIIDAALSFIDRNLNDGKKVLVHCNQGQSRSPGIGLLYLAKEGGIENGSFNEALMEFKNIYPAINMAGGMAGFLKMNWNNYVSKG
;
A
#
# COMPACT_ATOMS: atom_id res chain seq x y z
N MET A 1 2.08 11.79 7.87
CA MET A 1 2.12 11.37 6.45
C MET A 1 3.17 12.19 5.73
N ILE A 2 3.80 11.62 4.71
CA ILE A 2 4.82 12.27 3.87
C ILE A 2 4.37 12.15 2.41
N GLU A 3 4.49 13.25 1.66
CA GLU A 3 4.29 13.25 0.21
C GLU A 3 5.54 12.68 -0.46
N ILE A 4 5.42 11.52 -1.10
CA ILE A 4 6.55 10.80 -1.71
C ILE A 4 6.65 11.02 -3.22
N HIS A 5 5.56 11.48 -3.83
CA HIS A 5 5.40 11.86 -5.22
C HIS A 5 4.24 12.87 -5.28
N PRO A 6 4.17 13.80 -6.26
CA PRO A 6 3.07 14.74 -6.36
C PRO A 6 1.70 14.09 -6.15
N ASN A 7 0.96 14.58 -5.15
CA ASN A 7 -0.35 14.10 -4.70
C ASN A 7 -0.41 12.67 -4.13
N LEU A 8 0.72 11.97 -3.97
CA LEU A 8 0.81 10.65 -3.36
C LEU A 8 1.47 10.73 -1.99
N TYR A 9 0.71 10.34 -0.97
CA TYR A 9 1.11 10.39 0.43
C TYR A 9 1.20 8.98 1.00
N VAL A 10 2.23 8.75 1.81
CA VAL A 10 2.36 7.57 2.67
C VAL A 10 2.21 7.98 4.12
N GLY A 11 1.46 7.20 4.89
CA GLY A 11 1.25 7.49 6.31
C GLY A 11 0.82 6.29 7.14
N ASP A 12 0.37 6.61 8.35
CA ASP A 12 -0.15 5.66 9.32
C ASP A 12 -1.69 5.79 9.50
N GLN A 13 -2.24 5.05 10.46
CA GLN A 13 -3.66 5.11 10.77
C GLN A 13 -4.08 6.46 11.35
N THR A 14 -3.22 7.11 12.13
CA THR A 14 -3.53 8.43 12.72
C THR A 14 -3.66 9.48 11.63
N ASP A 15 -2.79 9.44 10.62
CA ASP A 15 -2.84 10.32 9.46
C ASP A 15 -4.18 10.22 8.73
N PHE A 16 -4.66 8.99 8.49
CA PHE A 16 -5.98 8.81 7.91
C PHE A 16 -7.07 9.35 8.84
N GLU A 17 -7.14 8.87 10.08
CA GLU A 17 -8.27 9.14 10.98
C GLU A 17 -8.41 10.62 11.33
N ARG A 18 -7.29 11.32 11.55
CA ARG A 18 -7.30 12.72 12.03
C ARG A 18 -7.23 13.73 10.91
N ASN A 19 -6.50 13.43 9.83
CA ASN A 19 -6.16 14.44 8.84
C ASN A 19 -6.93 14.27 7.53
N VAL A 20 -7.27 13.04 7.14
CA VAL A 20 -7.77 12.75 5.79
C VAL A 20 -9.22 12.24 5.75
N ARG A 21 -9.69 11.48 6.75
CA ARG A 21 -10.97 10.75 6.74
C ARG A 21 -12.18 11.59 6.31
N ASN A 22 -12.22 12.86 6.71
CA ASN A 22 -13.33 13.78 6.45
C ASN A 22 -13.03 14.82 5.36
N GLN A 23 -11.91 14.68 4.65
CA GLN A 23 -11.49 15.59 3.59
C GLN A 23 -12.01 15.13 2.23
N GLN A 24 -12.42 16.09 1.41
CA GLN A 24 -12.80 15.85 0.01
C GLN A 24 -11.58 15.83 -0.91
N GLY A 25 -11.72 15.21 -2.08
CA GLY A 25 -10.64 15.13 -3.08
C GLY A 25 -9.55 14.09 -2.77
N TRP A 26 -9.77 13.23 -1.76
CA TRP A 26 -8.85 12.17 -1.38
C TRP A 26 -9.36 10.79 -1.78
N SER A 27 -8.42 9.96 -2.23
CA SER A 27 -8.58 8.54 -2.47
C SER A 27 -7.65 7.76 -1.53
N ILE A 28 -8.16 6.70 -0.90
CA ILE A 28 -7.47 6.04 0.23
C ILE A 28 -7.21 4.57 -0.07
N VAL A 29 -5.96 4.15 0.11
CA VAL A 29 -5.59 2.74 0.21
C VAL A 29 -5.36 2.40 1.68
N HIS A 30 -6.30 1.64 2.24
CA HIS A 30 -6.17 1.01 3.56
C HIS A 30 -5.34 -0.27 3.39
N ALA A 31 -4.00 -0.13 3.40
CA ALA A 31 -3.03 -1.22 3.31
C ALA A 31 -2.91 -2.01 4.63
N CYS A 32 -4.06 -2.28 5.26
CA CYS A 32 -4.17 -3.09 6.45
C CYS A 32 -5.54 -3.76 6.55
N LYS A 33 -5.53 -5.02 6.98
CA LYS A 33 -6.74 -5.77 7.28
C LYS A 33 -7.58 -5.10 8.38
N GLU A 34 -6.93 -4.77 9.49
CA GLU A 34 -7.58 -4.22 10.68
C GLU A 34 -7.42 -2.69 10.73
N PRO A 35 -8.48 -1.93 11.07
CA PRO A 35 -9.88 -2.38 11.18
C PRO A 35 -10.60 -2.42 9.81
N TYR A 36 -10.04 -1.80 8.78
CA TYR A 36 -10.80 -1.32 7.63
C TYR A 36 -11.38 -2.40 6.70
N HIS A 37 -10.59 -3.40 6.33
CA HIS A 37 -11.11 -4.49 5.50
C HIS A 37 -12.13 -5.32 6.27
N ARG A 38 -11.85 -5.58 7.56
CA ARG A 38 -12.77 -6.27 8.45
C ARG A 38 -14.11 -5.57 8.55
N GLU A 39 -14.11 -4.28 8.84
CA GLU A 39 -15.34 -3.48 8.95
C GLU A 39 -16.08 -3.40 7.61
N ALA A 40 -15.36 -3.25 6.50
CA ALA A 40 -15.97 -3.17 5.17
C ALA A 40 -16.69 -4.46 4.76
N VAL A 41 -16.16 -5.62 5.15
CA VAL A 41 -16.72 -6.94 4.81
C VAL A 41 -17.66 -7.48 5.90
N GLY A 42 -17.50 -7.03 7.15
CA GLY A 42 -18.43 -7.33 8.25
C GLY A 42 -18.22 -8.69 8.95
N TYR A 43 -16.99 -9.22 8.98
CA TYR A 43 -16.71 -10.51 9.64
C TYR A 43 -16.12 -10.36 11.06
N SER A 44 -16.56 -11.22 11.98
CA SER A 44 -16.10 -11.26 13.38
C SER A 44 -15.00 -12.30 13.64
N GLY A 45 -14.86 -13.30 12.76
CA GLY A 45 -13.88 -14.38 12.91
C GLY A 45 -12.42 -13.95 12.73
N ARG A 46 -11.47 -14.90 12.82
CA ARG A 46 -10.04 -14.62 12.65
C ARG A 46 -9.67 -14.08 11.26
N GLY A 47 -10.47 -14.32 10.24
CA GLY A 47 -10.29 -13.80 8.88
C GLY A 47 -11.60 -13.77 8.12
N ALA A 48 -11.60 -13.10 6.97
CA ALA A 48 -12.73 -13.07 6.06
C ALA A 48 -13.09 -14.51 5.61
N PRO A 49 -14.37 -14.81 5.31
CA PRO A 49 -14.75 -16.10 4.74
C PRO A 49 -13.99 -16.35 3.44
N LYS A 50 -13.35 -17.52 3.28
CA LYS A 50 -12.45 -17.82 2.15
C LYS A 50 -13.11 -17.68 0.77
N HIS A 51 -14.43 -17.88 0.69
CA HIS A 51 -15.20 -17.79 -0.56
C HIS A 51 -15.94 -16.46 -0.70
N HIS A 52 -15.67 -15.48 0.17
CA HIS A 52 -16.25 -14.15 0.04
C HIS A 52 -15.66 -13.46 -1.20
N PRO A 53 -16.48 -12.83 -2.07
CA PRO A 53 -15.99 -12.17 -3.28
C PRO A 53 -14.99 -11.04 -2.97
N GLU A 54 -15.13 -10.40 -1.80
CA GLU A 54 -14.22 -9.36 -1.30
C GLU A 54 -13.15 -9.89 -0.33
N TYR A 55 -12.80 -11.19 -0.39
CA TYR A 55 -11.86 -11.81 0.56
C TYR A 55 -10.52 -11.07 0.64
N LEU A 56 -9.93 -10.70 -0.51
CA LEU A 56 -8.66 -9.95 -0.56
C LEU A 56 -8.87 -8.43 -0.55
N ILE A 57 -9.90 -7.96 -1.25
CA ILE A 57 -10.07 -6.54 -1.60
C ILE A 57 -11.54 -6.18 -1.48
N ALA A 58 -11.84 -5.09 -0.76
CA ALA A 58 -13.14 -4.44 -0.75
C ALA A 58 -13.02 -3.00 -1.25
N LYS A 59 -14.06 -2.48 -1.89
CA LYS A 59 -14.10 -1.09 -2.41
C LYS A 59 -15.34 -0.36 -1.93
N ARG A 60 -15.18 0.85 -1.39
CA ARG A 60 -16.30 1.72 -0.98
C ARG A 60 -15.98 3.16 -1.39
N GLY A 61 -16.65 3.66 -2.43
CA GLY A 61 -16.38 5.00 -2.99
C GLY A 61 -14.90 5.17 -3.36
N HIS A 62 -14.27 6.22 -2.82
CA HIS A 62 -12.84 6.51 -3.03
C HIS A 62 -11.90 5.76 -2.07
N ARG A 63 -12.32 4.61 -1.54
CA ARG A 63 -11.53 3.81 -0.60
C ARG A 63 -11.35 2.38 -1.11
N LEU A 64 -10.10 1.93 -1.10
CA LEU A 64 -9.67 0.56 -1.32
C LEU A 64 -9.26 -0.03 0.02
N MET A 65 -9.92 -1.11 0.44
CA MET A 65 -9.59 -1.82 1.68
C MET A 65 -8.98 -3.17 1.37
N LEU A 66 -7.77 -3.39 1.88
CA LEU A 66 -6.95 -4.55 1.56
C LEU A 66 -6.91 -5.48 2.77
N ASN A 67 -7.18 -6.77 2.56
CA ASN A 67 -6.96 -7.82 3.55
C ASN A 67 -5.46 -8.15 3.66
N LEU A 68 -4.65 -7.13 3.97
CA LEU A 68 -3.21 -7.20 4.00
C LEU A 68 -2.73 -7.21 5.46
N ILE A 69 -2.12 -8.33 5.84
CA ILE A 69 -1.43 -8.51 7.12
C ILE A 69 0.07 -8.26 6.94
N ASP A 70 0.81 -8.18 8.06
CA ASP A 70 2.25 -7.83 8.09
C ASP A 70 3.13 -8.97 8.65
N PRO A 71 3.14 -10.16 8.02
CA PRO A 71 3.89 -11.30 8.52
C PRO A 71 5.36 -11.26 8.09
N GLU A 72 6.17 -12.12 8.69
CA GLU A 72 7.57 -12.32 8.28
C GLU A 72 7.73 -13.14 7.00
N ASN A 73 6.77 -13.98 6.65
CA ASN A 73 6.86 -14.85 5.47
C ASN A 73 6.21 -14.20 4.24
N PRO A 74 6.95 -14.00 3.12
CA PRO A 74 6.45 -13.32 1.94
C PRO A 74 5.35 -14.08 1.19
N ALA A 75 5.20 -15.39 1.39
CA ALA A 75 4.12 -16.18 0.80
C ALA A 75 2.71 -15.73 1.22
N TYR A 76 2.62 -14.92 2.29
CA TYR A 76 1.36 -14.35 2.78
C TYR A 76 1.06 -12.95 2.25
N ILE A 77 1.90 -12.41 1.36
CA ILE A 77 1.64 -11.14 0.67
C ILE A 77 1.03 -11.46 -0.71
N PRO A 78 -0.28 -11.27 -0.92
CA PRO A 78 -0.93 -11.62 -2.17
C PRO A 78 -0.55 -10.62 -3.26
N LYS A 79 -0.11 -11.12 -4.42
CA LYS A 79 0.28 -10.26 -5.54
C LYS A 79 -0.91 -9.40 -6.01
N GLU A 80 -2.10 -9.98 -6.01
CA GLU A 80 -3.36 -9.34 -6.40
C GLU A 80 -3.66 -8.10 -5.55
N ILE A 81 -3.31 -8.11 -4.26
CA ILE A 81 -3.47 -6.97 -3.38
C ILE A 81 -2.52 -5.83 -3.79
N ILE A 82 -1.26 -6.16 -4.08
CA ILE A 82 -0.26 -5.17 -4.49
C ILE A 82 -0.62 -4.57 -5.86
N ASP A 83 -0.98 -5.41 -6.82
CA ASP A 83 -1.42 -4.98 -8.16
C ASP A 83 -2.63 -4.04 -8.08
N ALA A 84 -3.62 -4.38 -7.23
CA ALA A 84 -4.80 -3.56 -7.03
C ALA A 84 -4.47 -2.20 -6.37
N ALA A 85 -3.52 -2.17 -5.44
CA ALA A 85 -3.06 -0.95 -4.81
C ALA A 85 -2.39 -0.02 -5.83
N LEU A 86 -1.42 -0.54 -6.59
CA LEU A 86 -0.71 0.24 -7.63
C LEU A 86 -1.69 0.79 -8.68
N SER A 87 -2.59 -0.06 -9.18
CA SER A 87 -3.60 0.33 -10.18
C SER A 87 -4.58 1.38 -9.64
N PHE A 88 -4.87 1.35 -8.33
CA PHE A 88 -5.73 2.33 -7.68
C PHE A 88 -5.00 3.67 -7.50
N ILE A 89 -3.74 3.64 -7.10
CA ILE A 89 -2.90 4.85 -6.97
C ILE A 89 -2.82 5.55 -8.32
N ASP A 90 -2.35 4.85 -9.36
CA ASP A 90 -2.17 5.40 -10.70
C ASP A 90 -3.43 6.06 -11.25
N ARG A 91 -4.56 5.33 -11.25
CA ARG A 91 -5.84 5.86 -11.73
C ARG A 91 -6.26 7.13 -11.01
N ASN A 92 -6.16 7.16 -9.68
CA ASN A 92 -6.67 8.31 -8.92
C ASN A 92 -5.74 9.53 -9.01
N LEU A 93 -4.44 9.33 -9.16
CA LEU A 93 -3.50 10.43 -9.46
C LEU A 93 -3.79 11.01 -10.85
N ASN A 94 -4.04 10.16 -11.85
CA ASN A 94 -4.42 10.58 -13.20
C ASN A 94 -5.77 11.33 -13.23
N ASP A 95 -6.69 11.00 -12.31
CA ASP A 95 -7.94 11.75 -12.09
C ASP A 95 -7.73 13.07 -11.31
N GLY A 96 -6.49 13.45 -11.00
CA GLY A 96 -6.15 14.69 -10.28
C GLY A 96 -6.45 14.67 -8.78
N LYS A 97 -6.67 13.49 -8.18
CA LYS A 97 -6.95 13.35 -6.74
C LYS A 97 -5.67 13.22 -5.93
N LYS A 98 -5.79 13.53 -4.63
CA LYS A 98 -4.78 13.16 -3.64
C LYS A 98 -4.97 11.70 -3.24
N VAL A 99 -3.89 10.94 -3.15
CA VAL A 99 -3.92 9.54 -2.74
C VAL A 99 -3.18 9.37 -1.43
N LEU A 100 -3.82 8.81 -0.40
CA LEU A 100 -3.16 8.36 0.82
C LEU A 100 -3.07 6.83 0.80
N VAL A 101 -1.84 6.30 0.89
CA VAL A 101 -1.57 4.90 1.20
C VAL A 101 -1.14 4.81 2.65
N HIS A 102 -1.93 4.14 3.48
CA HIS A 102 -1.58 3.97 4.88
C HIS A 102 -1.81 2.55 5.37
N CYS A 103 -1.07 2.18 6.41
CA CYS A 103 -1.34 0.98 7.20
C CYS A 103 -1.45 1.40 8.68
N ASN A 104 -1.41 0.46 9.62
CA ASN A 104 -1.59 0.81 11.03
C ASN A 104 -0.47 1.71 11.58
N GLN A 105 0.80 1.36 11.31
CA GLN A 105 1.97 2.07 11.85
C GLN A 105 2.69 2.94 10.82
N GLY A 106 2.33 2.81 9.53
CA GLY A 106 3.02 3.54 8.47
C GLY A 106 4.48 3.13 8.27
N GLN A 107 4.88 1.90 8.65
CA GLN A 107 6.29 1.47 8.63
C GLN A 107 6.61 0.36 7.61
N SER A 108 5.68 -0.57 7.35
CA SER A 108 5.95 -1.70 6.45
C SER A 108 5.05 -1.70 5.21
N ARG A 109 3.79 -2.12 5.33
CA ARG A 109 2.88 -2.29 4.18
C ARG A 109 2.70 -1.03 3.33
N SER A 110 2.31 0.10 3.93
CA SER A 110 2.11 1.34 3.18
C SER A 110 3.38 1.91 2.55
N PRO A 111 4.51 2.10 3.27
CA PRO A 111 5.74 2.58 2.63
C PRO A 111 6.33 1.56 1.65
N GLY A 112 6.12 0.26 1.83
CA GLY A 112 6.52 -0.76 0.85
C GLY A 112 5.76 -0.64 -0.48
N ILE A 113 4.46 -0.36 -0.44
CA ILE A 113 3.66 -0.06 -1.64
C ILE A 113 4.12 1.27 -2.26
N GLY A 114 4.38 2.29 -1.45
CA GLY A 114 4.89 3.60 -1.91
C GLY A 114 6.25 3.48 -2.61
N LEU A 115 7.20 2.77 -2.01
CA LEU A 115 8.50 2.44 -2.58
C LEU A 115 8.35 1.78 -3.96
N LEU A 116 7.51 0.74 -4.04
CA LEU A 116 7.30 0.01 -5.30
C LEU A 116 6.69 0.91 -6.38
N TYR A 117 5.76 1.78 -6.01
CA TYR A 117 5.17 2.75 -6.94
C TYR A 117 6.23 3.71 -7.50
N LEU A 118 7.06 4.32 -6.64
CA LEU A 118 8.11 5.22 -7.13
C LEU A 118 9.11 4.52 -8.05
N ALA A 119 9.55 3.32 -7.70
CA ALA A 119 10.49 2.56 -8.52
C ALA A 119 9.89 2.18 -9.89
N LYS A 120 8.59 1.87 -9.92
CA LYS A 120 7.84 1.57 -11.14
C LYS A 120 7.73 2.80 -12.05
N GLU A 121 7.43 3.96 -11.48
CA GLU A 121 7.27 5.22 -12.25
C GLU A 121 8.60 5.92 -12.57
N GLY A 122 9.73 5.36 -12.14
CA GLY A 122 11.06 5.95 -12.34
C GLY A 122 11.33 7.18 -11.47
N GLY A 123 10.62 7.31 -10.35
CA GLY A 123 10.83 8.37 -9.36
C GLY A 123 12.01 8.13 -8.41
N ILE A 124 12.60 6.94 -8.43
CA ILE A 124 13.83 6.54 -7.72
C ILE A 124 14.60 5.50 -8.55
N GLU A 125 15.86 5.26 -8.19
CA GLU A 125 16.68 4.19 -8.76
C GLU A 125 15.97 2.84 -8.59
N ASN A 126 15.93 2.06 -9.67
CA ASN A 126 15.18 0.80 -9.71
C ASN A 126 16.00 -0.42 -10.16
N GLY A 127 17.34 -0.29 -10.25
CA GLY A 127 18.26 -1.37 -10.60
C GLY A 127 18.15 -2.60 -9.68
N SER A 128 17.84 -2.38 -8.40
CA SER A 128 17.50 -3.44 -7.45
C SER A 128 16.60 -2.93 -6.33
N PHE A 129 15.88 -3.86 -5.68
CA PHE A 129 15.08 -3.55 -4.49
C PHE A 129 15.91 -2.87 -3.38
N ASN A 130 17.16 -3.32 -3.17
CA ASN A 130 18.00 -2.80 -2.10
C ASN A 130 18.44 -1.36 -2.36
N GLU A 131 18.83 -1.03 -3.60
CA GLU A 131 19.21 0.34 -4.00
C GLU A 131 18.02 1.28 -3.86
N ALA A 132 16.87 0.87 -4.42
CA ALA A 132 15.62 1.63 -4.31
C ALA A 132 15.23 1.87 -2.84
N LEU A 133 15.36 0.85 -1.98
CA LEU A 133 15.07 0.97 -0.55
C LEU A 133 16.03 1.94 0.16
N MET A 134 17.32 1.94 -0.20
CA MET A 134 18.28 2.87 0.38
C MET A 134 17.96 4.32 0.02
N GLU A 135 17.60 4.58 -1.23
CA GLU A 135 17.19 5.92 -1.67
C GLU A 135 15.86 6.32 -1.02
N PHE A 136 14.87 5.43 -1.00
CA PHE A 136 13.56 5.70 -0.44
C PHE A 136 13.60 6.02 1.05
N LYS A 137 14.58 5.49 1.80
CA LYS A 137 14.78 5.87 3.22
C LYS A 137 15.10 7.35 3.40
N ASN A 138 15.67 8.02 2.39
CA ASN A 138 15.89 9.46 2.44
C ASN A 138 14.59 10.25 2.26
N ILE A 139 13.62 9.69 1.54
CA ILE A 139 12.28 10.27 1.30
C ILE A 139 11.35 9.96 2.47
N TYR A 140 11.35 8.71 2.95
CA TYR A 140 10.49 8.21 4.02
C TYR A 140 11.33 7.48 5.09
N PRO A 141 11.96 8.22 6.04
CA PRO A 141 12.88 7.63 7.01
C PRO A 141 12.25 6.60 7.96
N ALA A 142 10.92 6.66 8.15
CA ALA A 142 10.20 5.76 9.04
C ALA A 142 9.96 4.35 8.44
N ILE A 143 10.41 4.07 7.21
CA ILE A 143 10.25 2.74 6.62
C ILE A 143 11.04 1.69 7.41
N ASN A 144 10.33 0.68 7.88
CA ASN A 144 10.84 -0.48 8.59
C ASN A 144 9.97 -1.69 8.21
N MET A 145 10.28 -2.31 7.07
CA MET A 145 9.47 -3.39 6.52
C MET A 145 9.69 -4.72 7.23
N ALA A 146 8.58 -5.43 7.54
CA ALA A 146 8.62 -6.82 7.96
C ALA A 146 9.16 -7.72 6.82
N GLY A 147 9.65 -8.91 7.19
CA GLY A 147 10.24 -9.86 6.24
C GLY A 147 9.31 -10.26 5.10
N GLY A 148 8.00 -10.29 5.34
CA GLY A 148 7.03 -10.66 4.31
C GLY A 148 6.92 -9.62 3.20
N MET A 149 6.75 -8.34 3.56
CA MET A 149 6.72 -7.26 2.59
C MET A 149 8.06 -7.11 1.87
N ALA A 150 9.18 -7.08 2.61
CA ALA A 150 10.51 -6.93 2.02
C ALA A 150 10.85 -8.12 1.09
N GLY A 151 10.57 -9.33 1.53
CA GLY A 151 10.78 -10.55 0.75
C GLY A 151 9.92 -10.58 -0.51
N PHE A 152 8.64 -10.21 -0.42
CA PHE A 152 7.75 -10.14 -1.58
C PHE A 152 8.28 -9.16 -2.64
N LEU A 153 8.64 -7.94 -2.22
CA LEU A 153 9.16 -6.91 -3.11
C LEU A 153 10.47 -7.37 -3.77
N LYS A 154 11.39 -7.94 -3.00
CA LYS A 154 12.66 -8.47 -3.52
C LYS A 154 12.45 -9.58 -4.56
N MET A 155 11.54 -10.52 -4.31
CA MET A 155 11.28 -11.65 -5.23
C MET A 155 10.59 -11.21 -6.52
N ASN A 156 9.78 -10.15 -6.47
CA ASN A 156 8.96 -9.71 -7.59
C ASN A 156 9.47 -8.42 -8.24
N TRP A 157 10.61 -7.88 -7.81
CA TRP A 157 11.07 -6.54 -8.16
C TRP A 157 11.04 -6.29 -9.68
N ASN A 158 11.72 -7.17 -10.43
CA ASN A 158 11.83 -7.07 -11.88
C ASN A 158 10.46 -7.21 -12.58
N ASN A 159 9.50 -7.92 -12.00
CA ASN A 159 8.15 -8.02 -12.57
C ASN A 159 7.40 -6.67 -12.54
N TYR A 160 7.82 -5.73 -11.68
CA TYR A 160 7.19 -4.43 -11.53
C TYR A 160 7.96 -3.29 -12.20
N VAL A 161 9.29 -3.31 -12.13
CA VAL A 161 10.14 -2.19 -12.58
C VAL A 161 10.75 -2.39 -13.96
N SER A 162 10.75 -3.61 -14.51
CA SER A 162 11.24 -3.83 -15.87
C SER A 162 10.30 -3.16 -16.87
N LYS A 163 10.86 -2.27 -17.69
CA LYS A 163 10.17 -1.66 -18.82
C LYS A 163 9.64 -2.78 -19.73
N GLY A 164 8.33 -2.79 -19.95
CA GLY A 164 7.77 -3.39 -21.16
C GLY A 164 8.25 -2.63 -22.39
#